data_AF-A0A317IIE1-F1
#
_entry.id   AF-A0A317IIE1-F1
#
_cell.length_a   1.000
_cell.length_b   1.000
_cell.length_c   1.000
_cell.angle_alpha   90.00
_cell.angle_beta   90.00
_cell.angle_gamma   90.00
#
_symmetry.space_group_name_H-M   'P 1'
#
loop_
_entity.id
_entity.type
_entity.pdbx_description
1 polymer ?
#
loop_
_entity_poly.entity_id
_entity_poly.type
_entity_poly.pdbx_seq_one_letter_code
_entity_poly.pdbx_strand_id
1 'polypeptide(L)'
;MDVIFRGQLSYEVRLSHVLDHVRERQAKGVTLLFLRSSDQAIEGVVSIWNAQFVTSAQVYRSDVSGYPALKQLFTLATGDFAYSRPENQEIEGIDHDLNIELKRLVPLIPFLPEDFGELFDEESLLDNVFTAKLDPAKPSEMKTPESEPSPNSESDQSVWKSFRALIAANKPEKKKPEKKHAGKKHPEKKKAAAAKPTKIDWQVDQPEYRGDARATLRLKRQKSKGGAFALFFNILGFWTRTEFLVFASALITFVGLLWLCEKIGPYVGQKMKATSTHIKFKLPGKLSF
;
A
#
# COMPACT_ATOMS: atom_id res chain seq x y z
N MET A 1 -0.35 -3.91 23.67
CA MET A 1 0.40 -3.13 22.68
C MET A 1 0.47 -1.72 23.21
N ASP A 2 1.67 -1.19 23.36
CA ASP A 2 1.90 0.15 23.90
C ASP A 2 2.10 1.14 22.74
N VAL A 3 1.26 2.18 22.67
CA VAL A 3 1.32 3.17 21.59
C VAL A 3 2.29 4.26 22.00
N ILE A 4 3.40 4.36 21.27
CA ILE A 4 4.45 5.32 21.57
C ILE A 4 4.06 6.71 21.08
N PHE A 5 3.55 6.83 19.85
CA PHE A 5 2.98 8.07 19.32
C PHE A 5 2.06 7.83 18.12
N ARG A 6 1.18 8.78 17.84
CA ARG A 6 0.23 8.77 16.71
C ARG A 6 0.10 10.15 16.09
N GLY A 7 -0.38 10.20 14.86
CA GLY A 7 -0.64 11.47 14.18
C GLY A 7 -1.30 11.27 12.83
N GLN A 8 -1.34 12.36 12.07
CA GLN A 8 -1.88 12.39 10.73
C GLN A 8 -0.78 12.82 9.75
N LEU A 9 -0.58 12.04 8.69
CA LEU A 9 0.21 12.42 7.53
C LEU A 9 -0.52 13.53 6.78
N SER A 10 0.22 14.59 6.49
CA SER A 10 -0.24 15.76 5.75
C SER A 10 0.88 16.28 4.84
N TYR A 11 0.61 17.34 4.09
CA TYR A 11 1.66 17.96 3.28
C TYR A 11 2.83 18.50 4.12
N GLU A 12 2.53 18.93 5.36
CA GLU A 12 3.51 19.42 6.33
C GLU A 12 4.21 18.26 7.06
N VAL A 13 3.44 17.25 7.47
CA VAL A 13 3.96 16.07 8.18
C VAL A 13 4.03 14.90 7.21
N ARG A 14 5.15 14.81 6.49
CA ARG A 14 5.45 13.72 5.56
C ARG A 14 5.92 12.46 6.29
N LEU A 15 5.78 11.32 5.61
CA LEU A 15 6.24 10.03 6.13
C LEU A 15 7.75 10.02 6.46
N SER A 16 8.57 10.75 5.70
CA SER A 16 9.99 10.94 6.00
C SER A 16 10.22 11.50 7.41
N HIS A 17 9.46 12.54 7.81
CA HIS A 17 9.54 13.13 9.15
C HIS A 17 9.13 12.13 10.24
N VAL A 18 8.11 11.30 9.96
CA VAL A 18 7.67 10.26 10.90
C VAL A 18 8.78 9.22 11.12
N LEU A 19 9.45 8.80 10.06
CA LEU A 19 10.56 7.82 10.14
C LEU A 19 11.82 8.40 10.79
N ASP A 20 12.12 9.68 10.57
CA ASP A 20 13.20 10.37 11.30
C ASP A 20 12.90 10.40 12.80
N HIS A 21 11.66 10.72 13.18
CA HIS A 21 11.23 10.70 14.59
C HIS A 21 11.24 9.28 15.19
N VAL A 22 10.94 8.24 14.40
CA VAL A 22 11.14 6.84 14.82
C VAL A 22 12.61 6.57 15.13
N ARG A 23 13.53 6.97 14.23
CA ARG A 23 14.99 6.78 14.38
C ARG A 23 15.53 7.51 15.61
N GLU A 24 15.09 8.75 15.84
CA GLU A 24 15.50 9.57 16.98
C GLU A 24 15.15 8.95 18.33
N ARG A 25 14.02 8.23 18.42
CA ARG A 25 13.61 7.58 19.68
C ARG A 25 14.44 6.35 20.05
N GLN A 26 15.19 5.76 19.12
CA GLN A 26 16.05 4.59 19.35
C GLN A 26 15.37 3.47 20.15
N ALA A 27 14.11 3.19 19.83
CA ALA A 27 13.33 2.15 20.49
C ALA A 27 13.99 0.78 20.24
N LYS A 28 14.38 0.08 21.32
CA LYS A 28 14.91 -1.29 21.25
C LYS A 28 13.80 -2.30 20.93
N GLY A 29 14.14 -3.34 20.18
CA GLY A 29 13.25 -4.44 19.79
C GLY A 29 12.44 -4.19 18.52
N VAL A 30 11.46 -5.05 18.27
CA VAL A 30 10.50 -4.89 17.17
C VAL A 30 9.49 -3.81 17.54
N THR A 31 9.22 -2.93 16.59
CA THR A 31 8.17 -1.90 16.68
C THR A 31 7.34 -1.92 15.41
N LEU A 32 6.11 -1.45 15.50
CA LEU A 32 5.15 -1.45 14.39
C LEU A 32 4.73 -0.03 14.06
N LEU A 33 4.87 0.33 12.80
CA LEU A 33 4.30 1.54 12.21
C LEU A 33 3.07 1.16 11.39
N PHE A 34 1.90 1.52 11.90
CA PHE A 34 0.64 1.38 11.21
C PHE A 34 0.39 2.61 10.34
N LEU A 35 -0.05 2.38 9.11
CA LEU A 35 -0.33 3.41 8.13
C LEU A 35 -1.73 3.17 7.55
N ARG A 36 -2.55 4.21 7.50
CA ARG A 36 -3.88 4.16 6.90
C ARG A 36 -4.12 5.39 6.06
N SER A 37 -4.39 5.22 4.78
CA SER A 37 -4.75 6.31 3.88
C SER A 37 -6.05 6.98 4.31
N SER A 38 -6.18 8.30 4.09
CA SER A 38 -7.40 9.06 4.41
C SER A 38 -8.62 8.59 3.61
N ASP A 39 -8.41 8.07 2.40
CA ASP A 39 -9.46 7.49 1.55
C ASP A 39 -9.79 6.02 1.91
N GLN A 40 -9.08 5.44 2.88
CA GLN A 40 -9.17 4.04 3.29
C GLN A 40 -8.88 3.02 2.17
N ALA A 41 -8.26 3.45 1.06
CA ALA A 41 -7.90 2.55 -0.04
C ALA A 41 -6.70 1.66 0.33
N ILE A 42 -5.75 2.21 1.08
CA ILE A 42 -4.52 1.53 1.49
C ILE A 42 -4.43 1.59 3.02
N GLU A 43 -4.26 0.43 3.63
CA GLU A 43 -4.02 0.27 5.06
C GLU A 43 -2.95 -0.80 5.23
N GLY A 44 -2.00 -0.62 6.13
CA GLY A 44 -0.96 -1.62 6.34
C GLY A 44 -0.10 -1.39 7.56
N VAL A 45 0.87 -2.27 7.72
CA VAL A 45 1.81 -2.27 8.83
C VAL A 45 3.23 -2.45 8.31
N VAL A 46 4.16 -1.73 8.93
CA VAL A 46 5.60 -1.84 8.69
C VAL A 46 6.28 -2.19 10.01
N SER A 47 7.03 -3.27 10.03
CA SER A 47 7.82 -3.69 11.19
C SER A 47 9.22 -3.10 11.13
N ILE A 48 9.64 -2.51 12.24
CA ILE A 48 10.94 -1.83 12.36
C ILE A 48 11.68 -2.42 13.56
N TRP A 49 12.88 -2.94 13.31
CA TRP A 49 13.78 -3.49 14.32
C TRP A 49 14.76 -2.40 14.80
N ASN A 50 14.82 -2.22 16.12
CA ASN A 50 15.73 -1.29 16.80
C ASN A 50 15.66 0.17 16.28
N ALA A 51 14.52 0.59 15.73
CA ALA A 51 14.36 1.88 15.05
C ALA A 51 15.40 2.15 13.93
N GLN A 52 16.03 1.09 13.39
CA GLN A 52 17.12 1.18 12.44
C GLN A 52 16.84 0.41 11.16
N PHE A 53 16.19 -0.76 11.24
CA PHE A 53 15.99 -1.63 10.09
C PHE A 53 14.50 -1.90 9.87
N VAL A 54 14.02 -1.74 8.65
CA VAL A 54 12.69 -2.23 8.25
C VAL A 54 12.81 -3.73 8.00
N THR A 55 12.07 -4.52 8.78
CA THR A 55 12.12 -5.99 8.70
C THR A 55 10.97 -6.60 7.90
N SER A 56 9.83 -5.92 7.85
CA SER A 56 8.70 -6.38 7.05
C SER A 56 7.73 -5.26 6.73
N ALA A 57 6.90 -5.46 5.71
CA ALA A 57 5.76 -4.62 5.39
C ALA A 57 4.62 -5.48 4.84
N GLN A 58 3.38 -5.11 5.16
CA GLN A 58 2.19 -5.81 4.69
C GLN A 58 1.04 -4.83 4.50
N VAL A 59 0.34 -4.95 3.37
CA VAL A 59 -0.88 -4.18 3.09
C VAL A 59 -2.10 -5.04 3.46
N TYR A 60 -2.95 -4.54 4.33
CA TYR A 60 -4.16 -5.22 4.76
C TYR A 60 -5.15 -5.41 3.60
N ARG A 61 -5.94 -6.49 3.68
CA ARG A 61 -6.93 -6.89 2.66
C ARG A 61 -6.32 -7.26 1.29
N SER A 62 -4.99 -7.31 1.21
CA SER A 62 -4.26 -7.76 0.05
C SER A 62 -3.28 -8.86 0.47
N ASP A 63 -2.88 -9.70 -0.47
CA ASP A 63 -1.81 -10.69 -0.25
C ASP A 63 -0.43 -10.08 -0.55
N VAL A 64 -0.32 -8.75 -0.60
CA VAL A 64 0.92 -8.04 -0.90
C VAL A 64 1.71 -7.85 0.40
N SER A 65 2.88 -8.48 0.46
CA SER A 65 3.84 -8.38 1.56
C SER A 65 5.24 -8.01 1.05
N GLY A 66 6.16 -7.73 1.96
CA GLY A 66 7.57 -7.45 1.66
C GLY A 66 7.78 -6.10 0.98
N TYR A 67 8.74 -6.03 0.05
CA TYR A 67 9.13 -4.79 -0.60
C TYR A 67 8.01 -4.13 -1.44
N PRO A 68 7.20 -4.89 -2.21
CA PRO A 68 6.05 -4.31 -2.92
C PRO A 68 5.04 -3.63 -1.99
N ALA A 69 4.77 -4.22 -0.82
CA ALA A 69 3.90 -3.65 0.20
C ALA A 69 4.50 -2.35 0.77
N LEU A 70 5.81 -2.36 1.06
CA LEU A 70 6.52 -1.19 1.54
C LEU A 70 6.40 -0.02 0.55
N LYS A 71 6.59 -0.28 -0.74
CA LYS A 71 6.41 0.74 -1.79
C LYS A 71 5.01 1.33 -1.81
N GLN A 72 3.98 0.49 -1.76
CA GLN A 72 2.59 0.95 -1.74
C GLN A 72 2.24 1.75 -0.48
N LEU A 73 2.79 1.38 0.68
CA LEU A 73 2.55 2.13 1.92
C LEU A 73 3.31 3.46 1.94
N PHE A 74 4.48 3.52 1.31
CA PHE A 74 5.35 4.70 1.36
C PHE A 74 5.01 5.76 0.31
N THR A 75 4.11 5.44 -0.63
CA THR A 75 3.52 6.43 -1.55
C THR A 75 2.38 7.24 -0.92
N LEU A 76 1.98 6.92 0.32
CA LEU A 76 0.93 7.65 1.04
C LEU A 76 1.32 9.10 1.33
N ALA A 77 0.59 10.03 0.72
CA ALA A 77 0.76 11.46 0.96
C ALA A 77 -0.07 11.97 2.16
N THR A 78 -1.22 11.35 2.43
CA THR A 78 -2.15 11.76 3.49
C THR A 78 -2.77 10.52 4.15
N GLY A 79 -2.95 10.55 5.47
CA GLY A 79 -3.44 9.38 6.20
C GLY A 79 -3.26 9.49 7.70
N ASP A 80 -3.69 8.49 8.44
CA ASP A 80 -3.40 8.33 9.86
C ASP A 80 -2.20 7.40 10.03
N PHE A 81 -1.40 7.64 11.05
CA PHE A 81 -0.32 6.74 11.43
C PHE A 81 -0.29 6.50 12.95
N ALA A 82 0.18 5.33 13.34
CA ALA A 82 0.43 4.99 14.74
C ALA A 82 1.71 4.17 14.86
N TYR A 83 2.62 4.60 15.72
CA TYR A 83 3.85 3.89 16.05
C TYR A 83 3.72 3.27 17.43
N SER A 84 3.92 1.95 17.52
CA SER A 84 3.65 1.18 18.73
C SER A 84 4.71 0.09 18.96
N ARG A 85 4.81 -0.35 20.21
CA ARG A 85 5.60 -1.51 20.61
C ARG A 85 4.65 -2.68 20.95
N PRO A 86 4.80 -3.85 20.32
CA PRO A 86 4.08 -5.03 20.74
C PRO A 86 4.55 -5.45 22.15
N GLU A 87 3.61 -5.86 23.01
CA GLU A 87 3.94 -6.36 24.36
C GLU A 87 4.70 -7.70 24.29
N ASN A 88 4.32 -8.55 23.33
CA ASN A 88 5.01 -9.79 23.04
C ASN A 88 5.95 -9.57 21.85
N GLN A 89 7.22 -9.94 22.02
CA GLN A 89 8.25 -9.77 20.99
C GLN A 89 7.99 -10.64 19.74
N GLU A 90 7.19 -11.70 19.89
CA GLU A 90 6.81 -12.58 18.79
C GLU A 90 5.49 -12.12 18.20
N ILE A 91 5.56 -11.56 16.99
CA ILE A 91 4.38 -11.33 16.16
C ILE A 91 4.26 -12.53 15.21
N GLU A 92 3.39 -13.47 15.56
CA GLU A 92 3.13 -14.63 14.70
C GLU A 92 2.56 -14.17 13.35
N GLY A 93 3.14 -14.68 12.25
CA GLY A 93 2.60 -14.49 10.89
C GLY A 93 3.10 -13.26 10.14
N ILE A 94 4.14 -12.59 10.63
CA ILE A 94 4.85 -11.55 9.87
C ILE A 94 6.17 -12.12 9.38
N ASP A 95 6.31 -12.26 8.06
CA ASP A 95 7.56 -12.69 7.45
C ASP A 95 8.60 -11.55 7.51
N HIS A 96 9.72 -11.80 8.19
CA HIS A 96 10.80 -10.83 8.38
C HIS A 96 11.82 -10.89 7.23
N ASP A 97 11.33 -10.74 6.01
CA ASP A 97 12.12 -10.97 4.79
C ASP A 97 12.89 -9.71 4.32
N LEU A 98 12.63 -8.56 4.95
CA LEU A 98 13.32 -7.31 4.62
C LEU A 98 14.43 -7.04 5.62
N ASN A 99 15.49 -6.38 5.15
CA ASN A 99 16.53 -5.84 6.00
C ASN A 99 17.05 -4.54 5.40
N ILE A 100 16.21 -3.50 5.43
CA ILE A 100 16.53 -2.20 4.83
C ILE A 100 16.82 -1.19 5.93
N GLU A 101 17.98 -0.54 5.88
CA GLU A 101 18.33 0.52 6.84
C GLU A 101 17.45 1.76 6.63
N LEU A 102 16.78 2.22 7.70
CA LEU A 102 15.94 3.43 7.69
C LEU A 102 16.70 4.65 7.20
N LYS A 103 17.99 4.77 7.54
CA LYS A 103 18.85 5.89 7.14
C LYS A 103 18.95 6.03 5.62
N ARG A 104 18.95 4.91 4.90
CA ARG A 104 18.98 4.87 3.43
C ARG A 104 17.59 5.05 2.82
N LEU A 105 16.58 4.55 3.52
CA LEU A 105 15.20 4.60 3.06
C LEU A 105 14.61 6.02 3.09
N VAL A 106 14.85 6.78 4.17
CA VAL A 106 14.30 8.13 4.37
C VAL A 106 14.52 9.10 3.19
N PRO A 107 15.74 9.26 2.64
CA PRO A 107 15.96 10.20 1.52
C PRO A 107 15.29 9.79 0.21
N LEU A 108 14.88 8.52 0.07
CA LEU A 108 14.26 8.00 -1.14
C LEU A 108 12.74 8.16 -1.13
N ILE A 109 12.11 8.57 -0.02
CA ILE A 109 10.66 8.70 0.06
C ILE A 109 10.20 10.00 -0.64
N PRO A 110 9.18 9.96 -1.52
CA PRO A 110 8.28 8.82 -1.82
C PRO A 110 8.71 7.94 -3.02
N PHE A 111 9.84 8.21 -3.65
CA PHE A 111 10.31 7.56 -4.88
C PHE A 111 11.30 6.42 -4.60
N LEU A 112 10.78 5.29 -4.13
CA LEU A 112 11.56 4.07 -3.93
C LEU A 112 11.90 3.39 -5.27
N PRO A 113 13.11 2.78 -5.40
CA PRO A 113 13.53 2.13 -6.63
C PRO A 113 12.62 0.97 -7.03
N GLU A 114 12.64 0.59 -8.31
CA GLU A 114 11.84 -0.53 -8.82
C GLU A 114 12.29 -1.85 -8.23
N ASP A 115 13.60 -2.07 -8.22
CA ASP A 115 14.23 -3.27 -7.72
C ASP A 115 14.70 -3.11 -6.28
N PHE A 116 14.49 -4.16 -5.48
CA PHE A 116 14.94 -4.23 -4.09
C PHE A 116 16.47 -4.19 -3.98
N GLY A 117 17.18 -4.72 -5.00
CA GLY A 117 18.65 -4.81 -5.02
C GLY A 117 19.35 -3.46 -4.93
N GLU A 118 18.73 -2.38 -5.44
CA GLU A 118 19.32 -1.04 -5.41
C GLU A 118 19.38 -0.43 -3.99
N LEU A 119 18.62 -0.97 -3.05
CA LEU A 119 18.65 -0.55 -1.64
C LEU A 119 19.74 -1.28 -0.83
N PHE A 120 20.28 -2.37 -1.36
CA PHE A 120 21.37 -3.12 -0.75
C PHE A 120 22.69 -2.60 -1.28
N ASP A 121 23.42 -1.95 -0.39
CA ASP A 121 24.82 -1.70 -0.63
C ASP A 121 25.59 -2.97 -0.27
N GLU A 122 26.20 -3.59 -1.28
CA GLU A 122 27.03 -4.77 -1.11
C GLU A 122 28.14 -4.54 -0.07
N GLU A 123 28.62 -3.29 0.07
CA GLU A 123 29.65 -2.92 1.06
C GLU A 123 29.13 -3.04 2.50
N SER A 124 27.85 -2.71 2.73
CA SER A 124 27.25 -2.78 4.09
C SER A 124 27.02 -4.20 4.60
N LEU A 125 26.91 -5.18 3.70
CA LEU A 125 26.83 -6.59 4.10
C LEU A 125 28.17 -7.08 4.64
N LEU A 126 29.28 -6.64 4.03
CA LEU A 126 30.62 -7.02 4.46
C LEU A 126 30.98 -6.39 5.81
N ASP A 127 30.61 -5.12 6.02
CA ASP A 127 30.86 -4.45 7.30
C ASP A 127 30.17 -5.15 8.46
N ASN A 128 28.95 -5.65 8.30
CA ASN A 128 28.29 -6.37 9.41
C ASN A 128 28.91 -7.75 9.70
N VAL A 129 29.49 -8.42 8.71
CA VAL A 129 30.16 -9.72 8.90
C VAL A 129 31.53 -9.55 9.57
N PHE A 130 32.22 -8.44 9.32
CA PHE A 130 33.56 -8.21 9.88
C PHE A 130 33.59 -7.29 11.11
N THR A 131 32.54 -6.50 11.38
CA THR A 131 32.42 -5.68 12.60
C THR A 131 31.74 -6.43 13.75
N ALA A 132 31.21 -7.63 13.53
CA ALA A 132 30.90 -8.59 14.61
C ALA A 132 32.17 -9.14 15.31
N LYS A 133 33.31 -8.44 15.17
CA LYS A 133 34.53 -8.64 15.95
C LYS A 133 34.27 -8.26 17.41
N LEU A 134 34.01 -9.31 18.19
CA LEU A 134 34.69 -9.58 19.46
C LEU A 134 34.82 -8.34 20.35
N ASP A 135 33.74 -7.92 21.00
CA ASP A 135 33.91 -7.28 22.30
C ASP A 135 34.62 -8.31 23.20
N PRO A 136 35.89 -8.12 23.61
CA PRO A 136 36.53 -9.00 24.55
C PRO A 136 35.73 -8.88 25.85
N ALA A 137 35.06 -9.97 26.22
CA ALA A 137 34.21 -10.12 27.39
C ALA A 137 34.63 -9.21 28.56
N LYS A 138 34.01 -8.03 28.66
CA LYS A 138 34.11 -7.20 29.84
C LYS A 138 33.15 -7.83 30.86
N PRO A 139 33.63 -8.36 32.00
CA PRO A 139 32.78 -9.05 32.96
C PRO A 139 31.68 -8.10 33.45
N SER A 140 30.43 -8.43 33.08
CA SER A 140 29.24 -7.65 33.39
C SER A 140 28.86 -7.83 34.85
N GLU A 141 29.05 -6.79 35.66
CA GLU A 141 28.41 -6.65 36.97
C GLU A 141 26.89 -6.51 36.80
N MET A 142 26.17 -7.30 37.60
CA MET A 142 24.73 -7.46 37.63
C MET A 142 24.07 -6.25 38.31
N LYS A 143 23.29 -5.45 37.58
CA LYS A 143 22.39 -4.45 38.19
C LYS A 143 20.95 -4.64 37.67
N THR A 144 20.08 -4.94 38.62
CA THR A 144 18.63 -5.10 38.54
C THR A 144 17.94 -3.74 38.36
N PRO A 145 16.99 -3.57 37.42
CA PRO A 145 16.06 -2.44 37.44
C PRO A 145 14.66 -2.87 37.91
N GLU A 146 14.19 -2.15 38.91
CA GLU A 146 12.87 -2.15 39.54
C GLU A 146 11.88 -1.30 38.70
N SER A 147 10.64 -1.78 38.59
CA SER A 147 9.58 -1.26 37.70
C SER A 147 8.47 -0.56 38.49
N GLU A 148 7.93 0.54 37.94
CA GLU A 148 6.62 1.11 38.35
C GLU A 148 5.76 1.43 37.11
N PRO A 149 4.47 1.05 37.08
CA PRO A 149 3.52 1.44 36.04
C PRO A 149 2.57 2.57 36.48
N SER A 150 2.22 3.47 35.55
CA SER A 150 1.20 4.52 35.73
C SER A 150 0.00 4.30 34.78
N PRO A 151 -1.27 4.49 35.21
CA PRO A 151 -2.45 4.19 34.40
C PRO A 151 -3.21 5.44 33.88
N ASN A 152 -4.07 5.16 32.88
CA ASN A 152 -5.27 5.87 32.41
C ASN A 152 -5.18 6.77 31.16
N SER A 153 -5.70 6.24 30.05
CA SER A 153 -6.54 7.01 29.12
C SER A 153 -7.61 6.10 28.46
N GLU A 154 -8.88 6.38 28.70
CA GLU A 154 -10.03 5.55 28.27
C GLU A 154 -10.60 5.90 26.88
N SER A 155 -10.05 6.90 26.18
CA SER A 155 -10.55 7.33 24.86
C SER A 155 -10.02 6.51 23.67
N ASP A 156 -9.07 5.59 23.90
CA ASP A 156 -8.41 4.85 22.80
C ASP A 156 -9.12 3.55 22.40
N GLN A 157 -10.10 3.05 23.18
CA GLN A 157 -10.67 1.71 22.94
C GLN A 157 -11.48 1.57 21.63
N SER A 158 -11.95 2.66 21.03
CA SER A 158 -12.85 2.60 19.85
C SER A 158 -12.14 2.15 18.58
N VAL A 159 -10.95 2.70 18.29
CA VAL A 159 -10.19 2.37 17.06
C VAL A 159 -9.56 0.97 17.15
N TRP A 160 -9.25 0.51 18.36
CA TRP A 160 -8.68 -0.81 18.61
C TRP A 160 -9.69 -1.96 18.55
N LYS A 161 -10.99 -1.72 18.80
CA LYS A 161 -12.03 -2.75 18.59
C LYS A 161 -12.13 -3.12 17.11
N SER A 162 -12.03 -2.15 16.20
CA SER A 162 -11.94 -2.43 14.76
C SER A 162 -10.65 -3.16 14.38
N PHE A 163 -9.51 -2.84 15.01
CA PHE A 163 -8.23 -3.50 14.74
C PHE A 163 -8.18 -4.95 15.22
N ARG A 164 -8.65 -5.25 16.45
CA ARG A 164 -8.74 -6.63 16.94
C ARG A 164 -9.69 -7.48 16.09
N ALA A 165 -10.79 -6.88 15.63
CA ALA A 165 -11.68 -7.54 14.68
C ALA A 165 -10.99 -7.81 13.33
N LEU A 166 -10.11 -6.90 12.87
CA LEU A 166 -9.39 -7.06 11.61
C LEU A 166 -8.31 -8.15 11.66
N ILE A 167 -7.51 -8.20 12.74
CA ILE A 167 -6.53 -9.28 12.96
C ILE A 167 -7.26 -10.63 13.11
N ALA A 168 -8.35 -10.67 13.87
CA ALA A 168 -9.13 -11.89 14.07
C ALA A 168 -9.77 -12.39 12.77
N ALA A 169 -10.23 -11.48 11.89
CA ALA A 169 -10.87 -11.83 10.63
C ALA A 169 -9.89 -12.31 9.54
N ASN A 170 -8.63 -11.87 9.58
CA ASN A 170 -7.60 -12.30 8.62
C ASN A 170 -6.83 -13.55 9.06
N LYS A 171 -7.12 -14.12 10.24
CA LYS A 171 -6.56 -15.42 10.63
C LYS A 171 -7.17 -16.47 9.69
N PRO A 172 -6.38 -17.12 8.81
CA PRO A 172 -6.94 -18.09 7.87
C PRO A 172 -7.60 -19.20 8.67
N GLU A 173 -8.93 -19.32 8.57
CA GLU A 173 -9.64 -20.46 9.12
C GLU A 173 -8.99 -21.71 8.54
N LYS A 174 -8.24 -22.45 9.37
CA LYS A 174 -7.75 -23.78 9.05
C LYS A 174 -9.00 -24.61 8.72
N LYS A 175 -9.31 -24.73 7.43
CA LYS A 175 -10.40 -25.59 6.93
C LYS A 175 -10.14 -26.98 7.48
N LYS A 176 -10.90 -27.38 8.50
CA LYS A 176 -10.98 -28.78 8.93
C LYS A 176 -11.32 -29.59 7.68
N PRO A 177 -10.63 -30.70 7.40
CA PRO A 177 -10.97 -31.54 6.27
C PRO A 177 -12.42 -32.02 6.44
N GLU A 178 -13.30 -31.49 5.60
CA GLU A 178 -14.72 -31.83 5.58
C GLU A 178 -14.86 -33.28 5.11
N LYS A 179 -15.21 -34.17 6.04
CA LYS A 179 -15.57 -35.56 5.73
C LYS A 179 -16.80 -35.53 4.82
N LYS A 180 -16.59 -35.91 3.56
CA LYS A 180 -17.64 -36.10 2.55
C LYS A 180 -18.67 -37.12 3.06
N HIS A 181 -19.80 -36.66 3.58
CA HIS A 181 -21.00 -37.47 3.68
C HIS A 181 -21.93 -37.13 2.51
N ALA A 182 -22.09 -38.08 1.61
CA ALA A 182 -23.09 -38.08 0.57
C ALA A 182 -24.50 -38.14 1.20
N GLY A 183 -25.39 -37.20 0.86
CA GLY A 183 -26.74 -37.19 1.41
C GLY A 183 -27.71 -36.20 0.77
N LYS A 184 -28.37 -36.64 -0.30
CA LYS A 184 -29.75 -36.34 -0.74
C LYS A 184 -30.38 -34.93 -0.53
N LYS A 185 -30.62 -34.29 -1.68
CA LYS A 185 -31.85 -33.59 -2.16
C LYS A 185 -32.89 -33.09 -1.13
N HIS A 186 -33.14 -31.78 -1.08
CA HIS A 186 -34.41 -31.13 -1.45
C HIS A 186 -34.30 -29.58 -1.41
N PRO A 187 -34.87 -28.82 -2.37
CA PRO A 187 -34.88 -27.36 -2.31
C PRO A 187 -36.13 -26.85 -1.57
N GLU A 188 -35.93 -25.99 -0.57
CA GLU A 188 -37.01 -25.23 0.07
C GLU A 188 -36.79 -23.72 -0.17
N LYS A 189 -37.75 -23.12 -0.87
CA LYS A 189 -37.84 -21.68 -1.14
C LYS A 189 -38.04 -20.92 0.18
N LYS A 190 -37.11 -20.04 0.54
CA LYS A 190 -37.38 -18.99 1.54
C LYS A 190 -37.35 -17.60 0.91
N LYS A 191 -38.47 -16.92 1.17
CA LYS A 191 -38.84 -15.58 0.71
C LYS A 191 -37.89 -14.54 1.31
N ALA A 192 -37.42 -13.61 0.46
CA ALA A 192 -36.71 -12.41 0.87
C ALA A 192 -37.67 -11.45 1.57
N ALA A 193 -37.38 -11.12 2.83
CA ALA A 193 -38.00 -10.03 3.55
C ALA A 193 -37.15 -8.76 3.33
N ALA A 194 -37.77 -7.74 2.74
CA ALA A 194 -37.17 -6.43 2.52
C ALA A 194 -37.00 -5.70 3.86
N ALA A 195 -35.76 -5.47 4.26
CA ALA A 195 -35.42 -4.57 5.38
C ALA A 195 -35.40 -3.12 4.88
N LYS A 196 -36.15 -2.25 5.56
CA LYS A 196 -36.20 -0.80 5.30
C LYS A 196 -34.90 -0.14 5.77
N PRO A 197 -34.42 0.92 5.09
CA PRO A 197 -33.23 1.65 5.51
C PRO A 197 -33.51 2.50 6.76
N THR A 198 -32.80 2.21 7.84
CA THR A 198 -32.77 3.03 9.04
C THR A 198 -31.94 4.29 8.76
N LYS A 199 -32.59 5.45 8.84
CA LYS A 199 -31.96 6.77 8.70
C LYS A 199 -31.18 7.05 9.99
N ILE A 200 -29.86 7.01 9.92
CA ILE A 200 -28.98 7.37 11.03
C ILE A 200 -28.66 8.87 10.86
N ASP A 201 -29.24 9.69 11.73
CA ASP A 201 -28.91 11.10 11.86
C ASP A 201 -27.59 11.22 12.64
N TRP A 202 -26.55 11.73 11.97
CA TRP A 202 -25.29 12.08 12.61
C TRP A 202 -25.38 13.55 13.02
N GLN A 203 -25.87 13.81 14.24
CA GLN A 203 -25.68 15.09 14.91
C GLN A 203 -24.25 15.12 15.47
N VAL A 204 -23.38 15.86 14.79
CA VAL A 204 -22.03 16.19 15.27
C VAL A 204 -22.14 17.51 16.01
N ASP A 205 -22.00 17.46 17.34
CA ASP A 205 -21.78 18.64 18.15
C ASP A 205 -20.40 19.22 17.83
N GLN A 206 -20.37 20.39 17.19
CA GLN A 206 -19.14 21.15 17.02
C GLN A 206 -18.81 21.90 18.32
N PRO A 207 -17.58 21.83 18.84
CA PRO A 207 -17.15 22.76 19.87
C PRO A 207 -17.04 24.17 19.27
N GLU A 208 -17.73 25.09 19.93
CA GLU A 208 -17.82 26.51 19.66
C GLU A 208 -16.43 27.17 19.73
N TYR A 209 -15.77 27.37 18.59
CA TYR A 209 -14.54 28.17 18.53
C TYR A 209 -14.90 29.65 18.38
N ARG A 210 -14.98 30.33 19.53
CA ARG A 210 -15.17 31.78 19.63
C ARG A 210 -13.81 32.46 19.49
N GLY A 211 -13.56 33.08 18.34
CA GLY A 211 -12.35 33.85 18.07
C GLY A 211 -12.57 34.79 16.89
N ASP A 212 -12.74 36.06 17.23
CA ASP A 212 -13.19 37.14 16.36
C ASP A 212 -12.23 37.57 15.23
N ALA A 213 -12.87 38.18 14.22
CA ALA A 213 -12.41 39.32 13.42
C ALA A 213 -11.62 39.10 12.11
N ARG A 214 -12.41 39.03 11.02
CA ARG A 214 -12.44 40.01 9.90
C ARG A 214 -11.16 40.22 9.07
N ALA A 215 -11.13 39.59 7.90
CA ALA A 215 -10.62 40.20 6.67
C ALA A 215 -11.46 39.73 5.45
N THR A 216 -12.50 40.49 5.12
CA THR A 216 -13.35 40.25 3.94
C THR A 216 -12.69 40.82 2.68
N LEU A 217 -11.89 40.00 1.99
CA LEU A 217 -11.43 40.29 0.64
C LEU A 217 -12.51 39.90 -0.39
N ARG A 218 -13.17 40.93 -0.90
CA ARG A 218 -14.27 40.89 -1.85
C ARG A 218 -13.73 40.67 -3.27
N LEU A 219 -13.52 39.41 -3.68
CA LEU A 219 -13.17 39.08 -5.06
C LEU A 219 -14.43 39.08 -5.94
N LYS A 220 -14.50 40.08 -6.83
CA LYS A 220 -15.49 40.17 -7.91
C LYS A 220 -15.36 38.94 -8.82
N ARG A 221 -16.40 38.12 -8.85
CA ARG A 221 -16.63 37.07 -9.86
C ARG A 221 -16.71 37.69 -11.26
N GLN A 222 -15.66 37.53 -12.04
CA GLN A 222 -15.69 37.77 -13.48
C GLN A 222 -16.35 36.55 -14.15
N LYS A 223 -17.59 36.72 -14.62
CA LYS A 223 -18.31 35.71 -15.42
C LYS A 223 -17.62 35.56 -16.78
N SER A 224 -16.64 34.67 -16.86
CA SER A 224 -16.09 34.18 -18.12
C SER A 224 -16.99 33.07 -18.67
N LYS A 225 -17.60 33.31 -19.84
CA LYS A 225 -18.31 32.30 -20.63
C LYS A 225 -17.26 31.44 -21.33
N GLY A 226 -16.80 30.39 -20.65
CA GLY A 226 -15.80 29.45 -21.17
C GLY A 226 -15.83 28.10 -20.44
N GLY A 227 -17.03 27.59 -20.16
CA GLY A 227 -17.27 26.47 -19.23
C GLY A 227 -16.94 25.06 -19.73
N ALA A 228 -16.45 24.89 -20.96
CA ALA A 228 -16.16 23.55 -21.51
C ALA A 228 -14.66 23.23 -21.61
N PHE A 229 -13.78 24.24 -21.69
CA PHE A 229 -12.33 24.00 -21.85
C PHE A 229 -11.58 23.91 -20.51
N ALA A 230 -12.12 24.47 -19.42
CA ALA A 230 -11.45 24.50 -18.12
C ALA A 230 -11.50 23.17 -17.34
N LEU A 231 -12.44 22.26 -17.67
CA LEU A 231 -12.51 20.94 -17.03
C LEU A 231 -11.53 19.93 -17.63
N PHE A 232 -11.05 20.15 -18.86
CA PHE A 232 -10.04 19.26 -19.46
C PHE A 232 -8.64 19.49 -18.87
N PHE A 233 -8.30 20.70 -18.47
CA PHE A 233 -6.97 21.00 -17.91
C PHE A 233 -6.83 20.68 -16.42
N ASN A 234 -7.92 20.55 -15.68
CA ASN A 234 -7.85 20.29 -14.23
C ASN A 234 -7.67 18.79 -13.89
N ILE A 235 -7.93 17.89 -14.85
CA ILE A 235 -7.67 16.44 -14.69
C ILE A 235 -6.24 16.09 -15.13
N LEU A 236 -5.59 16.93 -15.94
CA LEU A 236 -4.20 16.75 -16.41
C LEU A 236 -3.14 17.51 -15.60
N GLY A 237 -3.53 18.16 -14.49
CA GLY A 237 -2.64 19.03 -13.70
C GLY A 237 -1.55 18.32 -12.88
N PHE A 238 -1.40 16.99 -13.00
CA PHE A 238 -0.46 16.19 -12.22
C PHE A 238 0.54 15.41 -13.09
N TRP A 239 0.93 15.96 -14.24
CA TRP A 239 2.00 15.39 -15.06
C TRP A 239 3.13 16.39 -15.14
N THR A 240 4.32 15.98 -14.67
CA THR A 240 5.52 16.82 -14.76
C THR A 240 5.83 17.09 -16.24
N ARG A 241 6.40 18.27 -16.56
CA ARG A 241 6.68 18.68 -17.96
C ARG A 241 7.45 17.62 -18.78
N THR A 242 8.25 16.79 -18.11
CA THR A 242 9.02 15.69 -18.67
C THR A 242 8.15 14.51 -19.10
N GLU A 243 7.15 14.13 -18.31
CA GLU A 243 6.29 12.99 -18.61
C GLU A 243 5.34 13.29 -19.78
N PHE A 244 4.91 14.55 -19.93
CA PHE A 244 4.09 14.97 -21.07
C PHE A 244 4.82 14.81 -22.41
N LEU A 245 6.13 15.09 -22.45
CA LEU A 245 6.96 14.91 -23.66
C LEU A 245 7.10 13.43 -24.04
N VAL A 246 7.28 12.55 -23.05
CA VAL A 246 7.34 11.11 -23.28
C VAL A 246 6.00 10.60 -23.82
N PHE A 247 4.89 11.00 -23.21
CA PHE A 247 3.56 10.61 -23.68
C PHE A 247 3.23 11.16 -25.07
N ALA A 248 3.57 12.42 -25.36
CA ALA A 248 3.37 13.00 -26.68
C ALA A 248 4.18 12.25 -27.75
N SER A 249 5.43 11.87 -27.46
CA SER A 249 6.25 11.09 -28.38
C SER A 249 5.68 9.69 -28.63
N ALA A 250 5.18 9.01 -27.59
CA ALA A 250 4.55 7.70 -27.69
C ALA A 250 3.23 7.75 -28.46
N LEU A 251 2.45 8.82 -28.31
CA LEU A 251 1.21 9.00 -29.06
C LEU A 251 1.48 9.19 -30.55
N ILE A 252 2.49 9.99 -30.90
CA ILE A 252 2.89 10.25 -32.29
C ILE A 252 3.38 8.95 -32.96
N THR A 253 4.20 8.15 -32.27
CA THR A 253 4.66 6.86 -32.82
C THR A 253 3.51 5.87 -32.98
N PHE A 254 2.58 5.82 -32.03
CA PHE A 254 1.42 4.93 -32.11
C PHE A 254 0.49 5.29 -33.29
N VAL A 255 0.18 6.58 -33.47
CA VAL A 255 -0.63 7.05 -34.61
C VAL A 255 0.08 6.79 -35.93
N GLY A 256 1.40 7.00 -35.99
CA GLY A 256 2.21 6.65 -37.17
C GLY A 256 2.17 5.17 -37.50
N LEU A 257 2.24 4.29 -36.49
CA LEU A 257 2.15 2.84 -36.67
C LEU A 257 0.78 2.41 -37.19
N LEU A 258 -0.31 2.97 -36.65
CA LEU A 258 -1.66 2.69 -37.13
C LEU A 258 -1.84 3.12 -38.59
N TRP A 259 -1.35 4.30 -38.96
CA TRP A 259 -1.39 4.78 -40.34
C TRP A 259 -0.57 3.90 -41.29
N LEU A 260 0.58 3.41 -40.82
CA LEU A 260 1.42 2.47 -41.57
C LEU A 260 0.72 1.11 -41.76
N CYS A 261 0.07 0.58 -40.73
CA CYS A 261 -0.72 -0.64 -40.82
C CYS A 261 -1.87 -0.53 -41.83
N GLU A 262 -2.56 0.62 -41.87
CA GLU A 262 -3.61 0.89 -42.85
C GLU A 262 -3.08 0.91 -44.30
N LYS A 263 -1.88 1.49 -44.50
CA LYS A 263 -1.21 1.51 -45.82
C LYS A 263 -0.69 0.15 -46.27
N ILE A 264 -0.23 -0.70 -45.35
CA ILE A 264 0.37 -2.01 -45.68
C ILE A 264 -0.69 -3.12 -45.80
N GLY A 265 -1.82 -3.01 -45.09
CA GLY A 265 -2.95 -3.95 -45.15
C GLY A 265 -3.34 -4.45 -46.56
N PRO A 266 -3.51 -3.58 -47.58
CA PRO A 266 -3.88 -4.02 -48.93
C PRO A 266 -2.80 -4.82 -49.65
N TYR A 267 -1.51 -4.63 -49.32
CA TYR A 267 -0.40 -5.38 -49.96
C TYR A 267 -0.30 -6.82 -49.46
N VAL A 268 -0.63 -7.07 -48.18
CA VAL A 268 -0.62 -8.43 -47.61
C VAL A 268 -1.81 -9.25 -48.13
N GLY A 269 -2.96 -8.61 -48.35
CA GLY A 269 -4.16 -9.27 -48.89
C GLY A 269 -4.01 -9.79 -50.34
N GLN A 270 -3.19 -9.14 -51.18
CA GLN A 270 -2.96 -9.61 -52.56
C GLN A 270 -2.05 -10.84 -52.63
N LYS A 271 -1.07 -10.97 -51.73
CA LYS A 271 -0.16 -12.14 -51.74
C LYS A 271 -0.84 -13.45 -51.31
N MET A 272 -1.87 -13.40 -50.45
CA MET A 272 -2.58 -14.61 -49.99
C MET A 272 -3.55 -15.19 -51.02
N LYS A 273 -4.07 -14.39 -51.97
CA LYS A 273 -4.93 -14.91 -53.05
C LYS A 273 -4.15 -15.69 -54.12
N ALA A 274 -2.84 -15.47 -54.24
CA ALA A 274 -2.00 -16.15 -55.23
C ALA A 274 -1.53 -17.55 -54.80
N THR A 275 -1.49 -17.84 -53.49
CA THR A 275 -0.97 -19.12 -52.96
C THR A 275 -2.06 -20.12 -52.54
N SER A 276 -3.33 -19.71 -52.48
CA SER A 276 -4.44 -20.58 -52.03
C SER A 276 -5.02 -21.48 -53.13
N THR A 277 -4.57 -21.41 -54.38
CA THR A 277 -5.14 -22.17 -55.50
C THR A 277 -4.51 -23.54 -55.76
N HIS A 278 -3.43 -23.93 -55.06
CA HIS A 278 -2.68 -25.16 -55.39
C HIS A 278 -2.70 -26.31 -54.37
N ILE A 279 -3.42 -26.19 -53.24
CA ILE A 279 -3.44 -27.27 -52.25
C ILE A 279 -4.72 -28.11 -52.39
N LYS A 280 -4.75 -28.99 -53.39
CA LYS A 280 -5.72 -30.12 -53.45
C LYS A 280 -5.24 -31.22 -52.48
N PHE A 281 -5.78 -31.23 -51.27
CA PHE A 281 -5.61 -32.36 -50.35
C PHE A 281 -6.35 -33.60 -50.90
N LYS A 282 -5.58 -34.59 -51.36
CA LYS A 282 -6.08 -35.92 -51.71
C LYS A 282 -6.03 -36.78 -50.45
N LEU A 283 -7.16 -36.91 -49.76
CA LEU A 283 -7.31 -37.80 -48.60
C LEU A 283 -7.29 -39.27 -49.05
N PRO A 284 -6.41 -40.12 -48.50
CA PRO A 284 -6.43 -41.55 -48.78
C PRO A 284 -7.46 -42.28 -47.91
N GLY A 285 -8.22 -43.17 -48.57
CA GLY A 285 -8.56 -44.50 -48.05
C GLY A 285 -9.58 -44.59 -46.91
N LYS A 286 -10.81 -44.93 -47.25
CA LYS A 286 -11.81 -45.52 -46.35
C LYS A 286 -11.25 -46.78 -45.70
N LEU A 287 -11.21 -46.82 -44.37
CA LEU A 287 -11.16 -48.04 -43.58
C LEU A 287 -12.60 -48.52 -43.37
N SER A 288 -12.94 -49.63 -44.03
CA SER A 288 -14.15 -50.41 -43.77
C SER A 288 -13.93 -51.28 -42.53
N PHE A 289 -14.79 -51.08 -41.52
CA PHE A 289 -15.02 -52.03 -40.43
C PHE A 289 -16.14 -52.99 -40.82
#